data_AF-A0A059PG69-F1
#
_entry.id   AF-A0A059PG69-F1
#
_cell.length_a   1.000
_cell.length_b   1.000
_cell.length_c   1.000
_cell.angle_alpha   90.00
_cell.angle_beta   90.00
_cell.angle_gamma   90.00
#
_symmetry.space_group_name_H-M   'P 1'
#
loop_
_entity.id
_entity.type
_entity.pdbx_description
1 polymer ?
#
loop_
_entity_poly.entity_id
_entity_poly.type
_entity_poly.pdbx_seq_one_letter_code
_entity_poly.pdbx_strand_id
1 'polypeptide(L)'
;KEGDMCYVKARAQGDLTELWHRGVVMRIFPQTNELTLPKYEVQLRDLGELVRDVENVRLTSISEEQKLIAGSAQRCQLHGIRPLNDQWTDDNIDFFKDQLQAYDRLYTVSQGRHGQTLSVVLYGSHTVISGPFIPSRTRYVNVNETLVLARIANKDPEQDCKDDKDLMLDADDDGITHSAETDASS
;
A
#
# COMPACT_ATOMS: atom_id res chain seq x y z
N LYS A 1 2.78 14.59 -21.42
CA LYS A 1 1.38 14.90 -21.01
C LYS A 1 1.15 14.34 -19.62
N GLU A 2 0.10 14.74 -18.93
CA GLU A 2 -0.28 14.08 -17.69
C GLU A 2 -0.58 12.60 -17.97
N GLY A 3 -0.13 11.71 -17.08
CA GLY A 3 -0.16 10.26 -17.25
C GLY A 3 1.01 9.66 -18.04
N ASP A 4 1.81 10.45 -18.75
CA ASP A 4 2.94 9.91 -19.52
C ASP A 4 4.08 9.46 -18.60
N MET A 5 4.68 8.32 -18.93
CA MET A 5 5.91 7.86 -18.29
C MET A 5 7.12 8.61 -18.85
N CYS A 6 8.10 8.86 -17.99
CA CYS A 6 9.34 9.54 -18.34
C CYS A 6 10.50 9.05 -17.46
N TYR A 7 11.70 9.48 -17.82
CA TYR A 7 12.80 9.56 -16.89
C TYR A 7 12.86 10.96 -16.29
N VAL A 8 13.06 11.02 -14.98
CA VAL A 8 13.23 12.27 -14.23
C VAL A 8 14.54 12.24 -13.47
N LYS A 9 15.31 13.32 -13.57
CA LYS A 9 16.51 13.54 -12.76
C LYS A 9 16.12 14.27 -11.48
N ALA A 10 16.15 13.55 -10.37
CA ALA A 10 15.76 14.06 -9.06
C ALA A 10 16.62 13.41 -7.97
N ARG A 11 16.57 13.95 -6.76
CA ARG A 11 17.12 13.31 -5.57
C ARG A 11 15.95 12.84 -4.73
N ALA A 12 15.70 11.53 -4.70
CA ALA A 12 14.64 10.96 -3.90
C ALA A 12 15.04 10.86 -2.41
N GLN A 13 14.05 10.59 -1.56
CA GLN A 13 14.26 10.32 -0.15
C GLN A 13 15.10 9.06 0.03
N GLY A 14 16.34 9.24 0.50
CA GLY A 14 17.33 8.19 0.67
C GLY A 14 18.49 8.25 -0.31
N ASP A 15 18.36 9.03 -1.39
CA ASP A 15 19.46 9.22 -2.33
C ASP A 15 20.54 10.18 -1.78
N LEU A 16 21.80 9.80 -1.98
CA LEU A 16 22.94 10.66 -1.66
C LEU A 16 23.11 11.80 -2.68
N THR A 17 22.74 11.57 -3.93
CA THR A 17 22.90 12.51 -5.05
C THR A 17 21.68 12.47 -5.98
N GLU A 18 21.58 13.40 -6.92
CA GLU A 18 20.56 13.32 -7.97
C GLU A 18 20.82 12.13 -8.91
N LEU A 19 19.79 11.32 -9.13
CA LEU A 19 19.81 10.15 -10.01
C LEU A 19 18.66 10.24 -11.02
N TRP A 20 18.72 9.38 -12.04
CA TRP A 20 17.62 9.21 -12.99
C TRP A 20 16.67 8.13 -12.48
N HIS A 21 15.40 8.48 -12.35
CA HIS A 21 14.34 7.58 -11.91
C HIS A 21 13.27 7.47 -12.99
N ARG A 22 12.57 6.33 -13.03
CA ARG A 22 11.34 6.21 -13.81
C ARG A 22 10.24 6.96 -13.08
N GLY A 23 9.54 7.83 -13.80
CA GLY A 23 8.47 8.67 -13.27
C GLY A 23 7.22 8.65 -14.13
N VAL A 24 6.12 9.10 -13.54
CA VAL A 24 4.86 9.37 -14.23
C VAL A 24 4.51 10.84 -13.99
N VAL A 25 4.24 11.58 -15.08
CA VAL A 25 3.84 12.99 -14.98
C VAL A 25 2.44 13.04 -14.38
N MET A 26 2.32 13.58 -13.17
CA MET A 26 1.05 13.67 -12.46
C MET A 26 0.30 14.95 -12.82
N ARG A 27 1.01 16.08 -12.85
CA ARG A 27 0.45 17.40 -13.17
C ARG A 27 1.42 18.24 -13.97
N ILE A 28 0.88 19.08 -14.85
CA ILE A 28 1.65 20.07 -15.59
C ILE A 28 1.19 21.46 -15.18
N PHE A 29 2.10 22.27 -14.66
CA PHE A 29 1.86 23.67 -14.37
C PHE A 29 2.27 24.50 -15.58
N PRO A 30 1.30 25.06 -16.34
CA PRO A 30 1.59 25.80 -17.56
C PRO A 30 2.34 27.10 -17.27
N GLN A 31 3.02 27.64 -18.28
CA GLN A 31 3.67 28.96 -18.18
C GLN A 31 2.63 30.01 -17.76
N THR A 32 2.94 30.79 -16.74
CA THR A 32 2.10 31.95 -16.36
C THR A 32 2.49 33.21 -17.13
N ASN A 33 3.75 33.32 -17.59
CA ASN A 33 4.26 34.39 -18.45
C ASN A 33 5.27 33.83 -19.48
N GLU A 34 5.58 34.59 -20.54
CA GLU A 34 6.53 34.18 -21.61
C GLU A 34 7.94 33.77 -21.10
N LEU A 35 8.32 34.24 -19.91
CA LEU A 35 9.63 33.99 -19.31
C LEU A 35 9.70 32.75 -18.40
N THR A 36 8.57 32.19 -17.97
CA THR A 36 8.54 31.09 -16.98
C THR A 36 8.30 29.78 -17.68
N LEU A 37 9.29 28.88 -17.76
CA LEU A 37 9.13 27.54 -18.36
C LEU A 37 8.07 26.71 -17.60
N PRO A 38 7.38 25.75 -18.27
CA PRO A 38 6.43 24.87 -17.60
C PRO A 38 7.15 24.03 -16.54
N LYS A 39 6.44 23.80 -15.43
CA LYS A 39 6.89 22.94 -14.34
C LYS A 39 6.04 21.69 -14.24
N TYR A 40 6.64 20.61 -13.77
CA TYR A 40 6.00 19.30 -13.71
C TYR A 40 5.99 18.79 -12.28
N GLU A 41 4.90 18.11 -11.93
CA GLU A 41 4.84 17.25 -10.76
C GLU A 41 4.95 15.81 -11.25
N VAL A 42 5.94 15.07 -10.76
CA VAL A 42 6.26 13.72 -11.24
C VAL A 42 6.29 12.76 -10.06
N GLN A 43 5.53 11.68 -10.14
CA GLN A 43 5.60 10.60 -9.17
C GLN A 43 6.67 9.60 -9.61
N LEU A 44 7.62 9.29 -8.73
CA LEU A 44 8.64 8.27 -8.96
C LEU A 44 7.98 6.89 -8.93
N ARG A 45 7.97 6.19 -10.06
CA ARG A 45 7.23 4.95 -10.25
C ARG A 45 7.71 3.82 -9.33
N ASP A 46 8.99 3.82 -8.99
CA ASP A 46 9.64 2.77 -8.23
C ASP A 46 9.74 3.06 -6.73
N LEU A 47 9.50 4.31 -6.32
CA LEU A 47 9.61 4.77 -4.93
C LEU A 47 8.29 5.32 -4.37
N GLY A 48 7.34 5.69 -5.23
CA GLY A 48 6.06 6.29 -4.86
C GLY A 48 6.11 7.78 -4.50
N GLU A 49 7.31 8.34 -4.30
CA GLU A 49 7.56 9.74 -3.95
C GLU A 49 7.09 10.72 -5.03
N LEU A 50 6.58 11.87 -4.62
CA LEU A 50 6.11 12.93 -5.50
C LEU A 50 7.12 14.08 -5.55
N VAL A 51 7.78 14.26 -6.70
CA VAL A 51 8.73 15.35 -6.93
C VAL A 51 8.00 16.51 -7.59
N ARG A 52 8.08 17.68 -6.96
CA ARG A 52 7.45 18.92 -7.43
C ARG A 52 8.46 19.84 -8.12
N ASP A 53 7.94 20.83 -8.83
CA ASP A 53 8.73 21.89 -9.47
C ASP A 53 9.81 21.37 -10.43
N VAL A 54 9.57 20.22 -11.08
CA VAL A 54 10.54 19.64 -12.02
C VAL A 54 10.55 20.46 -13.30
N GLU A 55 11.74 20.84 -13.77
CA GLU A 55 11.93 21.53 -15.05
C GLU A 55 12.04 20.54 -16.21
N ASN A 56 11.66 20.94 -17.42
CA ASN A 56 11.74 20.09 -18.61
C ASN A 56 13.16 19.54 -18.89
N VAL A 57 14.22 20.29 -18.55
CA VAL A 57 15.62 19.84 -18.74
C VAL A 57 15.98 18.62 -17.88
N ARG A 58 15.21 18.37 -16.81
CA ARG A 58 15.36 17.21 -15.93
C ARG A 58 14.50 16.02 -16.36
N LEU A 59 13.77 16.15 -17.46
CA LEU A 59 12.92 15.11 -18.01
C LEU A 59 13.49 14.59 -19.33
N THR A 60 13.37 13.30 -19.55
CA THR A 60 13.61 12.70 -20.87
C THR A 60 12.62 11.58 -21.14
N SER A 61 12.39 11.28 -22.41
CA SER A 61 11.51 10.20 -22.83
C SER A 61 12.05 8.84 -22.36
N ILE A 62 11.16 7.99 -21.85
CA ILE A 62 11.46 6.60 -21.53
C ILE A 62 11.17 5.71 -22.75
N SER A 63 12.00 4.69 -22.98
CA SER A 63 11.80 3.74 -24.07
C SER A 63 10.60 2.82 -23.80
N GLU A 64 10.00 2.27 -24.86
CA GLU A 64 8.82 1.39 -24.72
C GLU A 64 9.12 0.14 -23.89
N GLU A 65 10.32 -0.43 -24.04
CA GLU A 65 10.73 -1.63 -23.29
C GLU A 65 10.76 -1.36 -21.78
N GLN A 66 11.21 -0.16 -21.39
CA GLN A 66 11.32 0.22 -19.99
C GLN A 66 9.99 0.64 -19.36
N LYS A 67 8.99 1.01 -20.18
CA LYS A 67 7.61 1.22 -19.73
C LYS A 67 6.96 -0.09 -19.27
N LEU A 68 7.29 -1.20 -19.92
CA LEU A 68 6.72 -2.53 -19.64
C LEU A 68 7.17 -3.11 -18.30
N ILE A 69 8.34 -2.69 -17.81
CA ILE A 69 8.84 -3.14 -16.50
C ILE A 69 7.90 -2.61 -15.40
N ALA A 70 7.38 -3.49 -14.55
CA ALA A 70 6.50 -3.13 -13.45
C ALA A 70 7.18 -2.13 -12.49
N GLY A 71 6.38 -1.29 -11.82
CA GLY A 71 6.89 -0.41 -10.78
C GLY A 71 7.18 -1.19 -9.50
N SER A 72 8.24 -0.84 -8.79
CA SER A 72 8.56 -1.45 -7.49
C SER A 72 7.71 -0.92 -6.34
N ALA A 73 7.22 0.32 -6.44
CA ALA A 73 6.34 0.89 -5.43
C ALA A 73 4.88 0.54 -5.71
N GLN A 74 4.18 0.10 -4.67
CA GLN A 74 2.75 -0.16 -4.70
C GLN A 74 2.04 0.81 -3.75
N ARG A 75 0.96 1.43 -4.22
CA ARG A 75 0.13 2.28 -3.36
C ARG A 75 -0.69 1.41 -2.41
N CYS A 76 -0.57 1.66 -1.12
CA CYS A 76 -1.27 0.92 -0.08
C CYS A 76 -2.09 1.84 0.83
N GLN A 77 -3.06 1.26 1.53
CA GLN A 77 -3.77 1.87 2.65
C GLN A 77 -3.89 0.86 3.79
N LEU A 78 -3.88 1.33 5.03
CA LEU A 78 -4.08 0.47 6.20
C LEU A 78 -5.54 0.02 6.26
N HIS A 79 -5.74 -1.28 6.33
CA HIS A 79 -7.06 -1.90 6.36
C HIS A 79 -7.73 -1.71 7.73
N GLY A 80 -9.06 -1.49 7.69
CA GLY A 80 -9.92 -1.51 8.87
C GLY A 80 -9.72 -0.35 9.84
N ILE A 81 -8.97 0.69 9.45
CA ILE A 81 -8.74 1.86 10.29
C ILE A 81 -8.92 3.16 9.51
N ARG A 82 -9.32 4.19 10.24
CA ARG A 82 -9.54 5.55 9.72
C ARG A 82 -8.97 6.58 10.71
N PRO A 83 -8.70 7.82 10.27
CA PRO A 83 -8.29 8.88 11.19
C PRO A 83 -9.35 9.10 12.28
N LEU A 84 -8.92 9.65 13.43
CA LEU A 84 -9.84 9.99 14.52
C LEU A 84 -10.90 11.01 14.08
N ASN A 85 -10.43 12.00 13.32
CA ASN A 85 -11.23 13.04 12.69
C ASN A 85 -11.33 12.74 11.18
N ASP A 86 -11.65 13.73 10.36
CA ASP A 86 -11.80 13.55 8.91
C ASP A 86 -10.47 13.31 8.17
N GLN A 87 -9.34 13.67 8.77
CA GLN A 87 -8.01 13.59 8.15
C GLN A 87 -6.93 13.15 9.14
N TRP A 88 -5.87 12.53 8.60
CA TRP A 88 -4.65 12.24 9.34
C TRP A 88 -3.90 13.54 9.63
N THR A 89 -3.53 13.76 10.88
CA THR A 89 -2.65 14.86 11.28
C THR A 89 -1.19 14.49 11.01
N ASP A 90 -0.32 15.49 10.91
CA ASP A 90 1.13 15.27 10.77
C ASP A 90 1.68 14.45 11.94
N ASP A 91 1.25 14.74 13.18
CA ASP A 91 1.63 13.96 14.37
C ASP A 91 1.25 12.48 14.26
N ASN A 92 0.06 12.17 13.72
CA ASN A 92 -0.37 10.77 13.55
C ASN A 92 0.47 10.08 12.47
N ILE A 93 0.84 10.80 11.41
CA ILE A 93 1.68 10.29 10.34
C ILE A 93 3.10 10.02 10.85
N ASP A 94 3.65 10.93 11.65
CA ASP A 94 5.00 10.77 12.21
C ASP A 94 5.05 9.65 13.24
N PHE A 95 4.04 9.53 14.11
CA PHE A 95 3.92 8.36 14.98
C PHE A 95 3.88 7.05 14.19
N PHE A 96 3.12 7.00 13.09
CA PHE A 96 3.10 5.82 12.22
C PHE A 96 4.49 5.52 11.65
N LYS A 97 5.23 6.53 11.16
CA LYS A 97 6.61 6.35 10.68
C LYS A 97 7.54 5.82 11.77
N ASP A 98 7.41 6.32 13.01
CA ASP A 98 8.19 5.83 14.15
C ASP A 98 7.88 4.35 14.42
N GLN A 99 6.61 3.94 14.33
CA GLN A 99 6.25 2.53 14.41
C GLN A 99 6.89 1.71 13.29
N LEU A 100 6.98 2.23 12.06
CA LEU A 100 7.64 1.50 10.96
C LEU A 100 9.13 1.25 11.23
N GLN A 101 9.79 2.20 11.91
CA GLN A 101 11.22 2.11 12.25
C GLN A 101 11.48 1.32 13.54
N ALA A 102 10.45 1.10 14.35
CA ALA A 102 10.60 0.38 15.60
C ALA A 102 11.01 -1.08 15.36
N TYR A 103 10.55 -1.72 14.28
CA TYR A 103 10.68 -3.17 14.04
C TYR A 103 11.88 -3.56 13.16
N ASP A 104 12.42 -4.76 13.37
CA ASP A 104 13.53 -5.30 12.54
C ASP A 104 13.11 -5.52 11.09
N ARG A 105 11.84 -5.96 10.91
CA ARG A 105 11.23 -6.23 9.62
C ARG A 105 9.74 -5.92 9.67
N LEU A 106 9.21 -5.55 8.51
CA LEU A 106 7.79 -5.32 8.28
C LEU A 106 7.23 -6.39 7.35
N TYR A 107 6.00 -6.81 7.63
CA TYR A 107 5.25 -7.77 6.85
C TYR A 107 3.86 -7.22 6.58
N THR A 108 3.30 -7.53 5.42
CA THR A 108 1.97 -7.08 5.03
C THR A 108 1.08 -8.27 4.70
N VAL A 109 -0.14 -8.25 5.19
CA VAL A 109 -1.21 -9.16 4.76
C VAL A 109 -2.20 -8.35 3.92
N SER A 110 -2.41 -8.78 2.67
CA SER A 110 -3.36 -8.13 1.75
C SER A 110 -4.79 -8.50 2.10
N GLN A 111 -5.66 -7.49 2.20
CA GLN A 111 -7.11 -7.62 2.43
C GLN A 111 -7.92 -7.17 1.21
N GLY A 112 -7.32 -7.25 0.01
CA GLY A 112 -7.94 -6.88 -1.26
C GLY A 112 -7.50 -5.50 -1.76
N ARG A 113 -8.15 -5.04 -2.84
CA ARG A 113 -7.79 -3.80 -3.54
C ARG A 113 -9.01 -2.90 -3.69
N HIS A 114 -8.78 -1.60 -3.53
CA HIS A 114 -9.74 -0.56 -3.87
C HIS A 114 -9.15 0.31 -4.99
N GLY A 115 -9.63 0.09 -6.22
CA GLY A 115 -9.03 0.68 -7.42
C GLY A 115 -7.56 0.28 -7.56
N GLN A 116 -6.66 1.26 -7.55
CA GLN A 116 -5.22 1.02 -7.64
C GLN A 116 -4.53 0.86 -6.27
N THR A 117 -5.27 1.04 -5.16
CA THR A 117 -4.72 0.97 -3.81
C THR A 117 -4.90 -0.42 -3.21
N LEU A 118 -3.83 -0.99 -2.67
CA LEU A 118 -3.87 -2.25 -1.93
C LEU A 118 -4.24 -2.00 -0.47
N SER A 119 -5.27 -2.68 0.03
CA SER A 119 -5.64 -2.64 1.45
C SER A 119 -4.80 -3.65 2.22
N VAL A 120 -4.08 -3.21 3.26
CA VAL A 120 -3.12 -4.08 3.98
C VAL A 120 -3.23 -4.00 5.50
N VAL A 121 -3.01 -5.12 6.16
CA VAL A 121 -2.69 -5.15 7.59
C VAL A 121 -1.17 -5.27 7.73
N LEU A 122 -0.58 -4.35 8.49
CA LEU A 122 0.86 -4.28 8.67
C LEU A 122 1.28 -4.94 9.99
N TYR A 123 2.29 -5.79 9.92
CA TYR A 123 2.90 -6.46 11.06
C TYR A 123 4.38 -6.11 11.17
N GLY A 124 4.79 -5.68 12.35
CA GLY A 124 6.19 -5.51 12.70
C GLY A 124 6.72 -6.75 13.39
N SER A 125 7.96 -7.15 13.10
CA SER A 125 8.60 -8.28 13.77
C SER A 125 9.85 -7.87 14.55
N HIS A 126 10.06 -8.51 15.69
CA HIS A 126 11.28 -8.40 16.48
C HIS A 126 11.83 -9.75 16.86
N THR A 127 13.14 -9.94 16.71
CA THR A 127 13.82 -11.13 17.18
C THR A 127 14.37 -10.91 18.59
N VAL A 128 13.81 -11.64 19.56
CA VAL A 128 14.28 -11.59 20.96
C VAL A 128 15.24 -12.75 21.20
N ILE A 129 16.47 -12.43 21.60
CA ILE A 129 17.49 -13.38 22.06
C ILE A 129 17.60 -13.24 23.58
N SER A 130 16.99 -14.15 24.32
CA SER A 130 16.94 -14.09 25.79
C SER A 130 18.18 -14.68 26.48
N GLY A 131 19.14 -15.20 25.72
CA GLY A 131 20.39 -15.75 26.26
C GLY A 131 21.21 -16.49 25.20
N PRO A 132 22.50 -16.79 25.47
CA PRO A 132 23.47 -17.31 24.49
C PRO A 132 23.13 -18.72 23.96
N PHE A 133 22.27 -19.46 24.67
CA PHE A 133 21.86 -20.82 24.30
C PHE A 133 20.34 -20.98 24.21
N ILE A 134 19.59 -19.86 24.25
CA ILE A 134 18.14 -19.88 24.11
C ILE A 134 17.81 -19.59 22.64
N PRO A 135 17.03 -20.45 21.96
CA PRO A 135 16.61 -20.19 20.58
C PRO A 135 15.94 -18.82 20.48
N SER A 136 16.38 -18.04 19.51
CA SER A 136 15.78 -16.75 19.22
C SER A 136 14.31 -16.91 18.88
N ARG A 137 13.45 -16.07 19.45
CA ARG A 137 12.01 -16.07 19.13
C ARG A 137 11.66 -14.79 18.40
N THR A 138 11.05 -14.92 17.23
CA THR A 138 10.48 -13.77 16.52
C THR A 138 9.06 -13.53 17.02
N ARG A 139 8.79 -12.32 17.49
CA ARG A 139 7.45 -11.86 17.84
C ARG A 139 6.93 -10.97 16.73
N TYR A 140 5.64 -11.05 16.46
CA TYR A 140 4.94 -10.22 15.50
C TYR A 140 3.93 -9.33 16.23
N VAL A 141 3.84 -8.07 15.83
CA VAL A 141 2.93 -7.08 16.40
C VAL A 141 2.12 -6.47 15.27
N ASN A 142 0.79 -6.45 15.42
CA ASN A 142 -0.10 -5.79 14.48
C ASN A 142 0.03 -4.26 14.65
N VAL A 143 0.59 -3.60 13.65
CA VAL A 143 0.80 -2.15 13.67
C VAL A 143 -0.55 -1.43 13.58
N ASN A 144 -1.51 -1.91 12.77
CA ASN A 144 -2.84 -1.29 12.65
C ASN A 144 -3.54 -1.23 14.02
N GLU A 145 -3.53 -2.34 14.77
CA GLU A 145 -4.08 -2.38 16.14
C GLU A 145 -3.33 -1.45 17.09
N THR A 146 -2.01 -1.35 16.95
CA THR A 146 -1.18 -0.46 17.76
C THR A 146 -1.61 1.01 17.58
N LEU A 147 -1.92 1.43 16.35
CA LEU A 147 -2.44 2.79 16.08
C LEU A 147 -3.80 3.03 16.76
N VAL A 148 -4.68 2.02 16.79
CA VAL A 148 -5.97 2.13 17.48
C VAL A 148 -5.79 2.18 19.01
N LEU A 149 -4.94 1.32 19.56
CA LEU A 149 -4.66 1.29 21.00
C LEU A 149 -3.98 2.57 21.50
N ALA A 150 -3.12 3.17 20.67
CA ALA A 150 -2.51 4.47 20.93
C ALA A 150 -3.48 5.65 20.78
N ARG A 151 -4.75 5.38 20.40
CA ARG A 151 -5.80 6.38 20.17
C ARG A 151 -5.44 7.41 19.11
N ILE A 152 -4.72 7.01 18.07
CA ILE A 152 -4.41 7.85 16.90
C ILE A 152 -5.22 7.45 15.67
N ALA A 153 -5.90 6.31 15.72
CA ALA A 153 -6.80 5.80 14.69
C ALA A 153 -8.08 5.21 15.32
N ASN A 154 -9.18 5.24 14.58
CA ASN A 154 -10.41 4.52 14.90
C ASN A 154 -10.52 3.27 14.04
N LYS A 155 -11.17 2.23 14.55
CA LYS A 155 -11.64 1.13 13.69
C LYS A 155 -12.66 1.67 12.68
N ASP A 156 -12.61 1.13 11.47
CA ASP A 156 -13.56 1.45 10.42
C ASP A 156 -14.74 0.47 10.45
N PRO A 157 -15.93 0.90 10.95
CA PRO A 157 -17.08 0.02 11.09
C PRO A 157 -17.63 -0.47 9.74
N GLU A 158 -17.41 0.26 8.64
CA GLU A 158 -17.90 -0.16 7.31
C GLU A 158 -17.12 -1.35 6.73
N GLN A 159 -15.92 -1.58 7.24
CA GLN A 159 -15.03 -2.66 6.82
C GLN A 159 -15.18 -3.90 7.72
N ASP A 160 -15.38 -3.73 9.04
CA ASP A 160 -15.65 -4.84 9.99
C ASP A 160 -16.94 -5.62 9.61
N CYS A 161 -17.93 -4.99 8.96
CA CYS A 161 -19.21 -5.63 8.60
C CYS A 161 -19.14 -6.58 7.39
N LYS A 162 -18.01 -6.65 6.67
CA LYS A 162 -17.88 -7.48 5.46
C LYS A 162 -17.31 -8.88 5.76
N ASP A 163 -16.48 -9.02 6.78
CA ASP A 163 -15.89 -10.30 7.16
C ASP A 163 -16.95 -11.29 7.69
N ASP A 164 -18.00 -10.80 8.35
CA ASP A 164 -19.09 -11.65 8.87
C ASP A 164 -20.08 -12.14 7.79
N LYS A 165 -20.11 -11.50 6.61
CA LYS A 165 -21.05 -11.87 5.53
C LYS A 165 -20.51 -12.95 4.60
N ASP A 166 -19.18 -13.05 4.46
CA ASP A 166 -18.54 -14.07 3.64
C ASP A 166 -18.46 -15.44 4.37
N LEU A 167 -18.63 -15.48 5.69
CA LEU A 167 -18.68 -16.72 6.47
C LEU A 167 -20.08 -17.38 6.54
N MET A 168 -21.11 -16.73 6.01
CA MET A 168 -22.51 -17.19 6.10
C MET A 168 -23.11 -17.68 4.78
N LEU A 169 -22.33 -17.74 3.69
CA LEU A 169 -22.82 -18.11 2.35
C LEU A 169 -22.57 -19.57 1.92
N ASP A 170 -21.95 -20.41 2.77
CA ASP A 170 -21.63 -21.81 2.44
C ASP A 170 -22.46 -22.86 3.20
N ALA A 171 -23.53 -22.46 3.87
CA ALA A 171 -24.44 -23.39 4.56
C ALA A 171 -25.85 -23.27 3.98
N ASP A 172 -26.10 -23.90 2.83
CA ASP A 172 -27.39 -24.51 2.44
C ASP A 172 -27.34 -25.01 0.98
N ASP A 173 -26.72 -26.16 0.73
CA ASP A 173 -27.11 -27.06 -0.38
C ASP A 173 -26.59 -28.48 -0.13
N ASP A 174 -27.29 -29.26 0.70
CA ASP A 174 -27.14 -30.72 0.75
C ASP A 174 -28.52 -31.37 0.70
N GLY A 175 -29.13 -31.30 -0.49
CA GLY A 175 -30.31 -32.09 -0.86
C GLY A 175 -29.92 -33.53 -1.22
N ILE A 176 -29.75 -34.36 -0.19
CA ILE A 176 -29.52 -35.82 -0.31
C ILE A 176 -30.69 -36.50 -1.03
N THR A 177 -30.44 -37.06 -2.22
CA THR A 177 -31.33 -38.07 -2.83
C THR A 177 -30.91 -39.47 -2.38
N HIS A 178 -31.70 -40.09 -1.49
CA HIS A 178 -31.61 -41.52 -1.22
C HIS A 178 -32.47 -42.31 -2.22
N SER A 179 -31.82 -43.20 -2.96
CA SER A 179 -32.43 -44.30 -3.70
C SER A 179 -33.04 -45.32 -2.73
N ALA A 180 -34.22 -45.86 -3.05
CA ALA A 180 -34.71 -47.12 -2.51
C ALA A 180 -35.23 -47.99 -3.66
N GLU A 181 -34.54 -49.10 -3.90
CA GLU A 181 -35.02 -50.25 -4.66
C GLU A 181 -36.09 -51.01 -3.87
N THR A 182 -37.08 -51.63 -4.55
CA THR A 182 -37.34 -53.09 -4.49
C THR A 182 -38.52 -53.54 -5.36
N ASP A 183 -38.23 -54.52 -6.22
CA ASP A 183 -38.92 -55.79 -6.53
C ASP A 183 -40.37 -55.92 -7.11
N ALA A 184 -40.38 -56.46 -8.33
CA ALA A 184 -40.92 -57.77 -8.77
C ALA A 184 -42.41 -58.02 -9.12
N SER A 185 -42.56 -58.81 -10.21
CA SER A 185 -43.73 -59.58 -10.72
C SER A 185 -44.81 -58.76 -11.44
N SER A 186 -45.28 -59.08 -12.65
CA SER A 186 -45.51 -60.37 -13.34
C SER A 186 -45.43 -60.23 -14.86
#